data_AF-A0A2D4NBU5-F1
#
_entry.id   AF-A0A2D4NBU5-F1
#
_cell.length_a   1.000
_cell.length_b   1.000
_cell.length_c   1.000
_cell.angle_alpha   90.00
_cell.angle_beta   90.00
_cell.angle_gamma   90.00
#
_symmetry.space_group_name_H-M   'P 1'
#
loop_
_entity.id
_entity.type
_entity.pdbx_description
1 polymer ?
#
loop_
_entity_poly.entity_id
_entity_poly.type
_entity_poly.pdbx_seq_one_letter_code
_entity_poly.pdbx_strand_id
1 'polypeptide(L)'
;VAFLIAITSARRISELAVLSVRKDLCIFHHDRVVLRTDLTFMPKVNSVFHRAQELILPTFCWRQTHRHEFQWNKLDMRRTLCIYLDQTALFRKTESLFVLFQPNTQDRKLSSSTIGKWLKAAIAKAYESKSLPVPRGITA
;
A
#
# COMPACT_ATOMS: atom_id res chain seq x y z
N VAL A 1 -4.86 2.45 -2.80
CA VAL A 1 -3.46 2.43 -2.30
C VAL A 1 -3.04 1.04 -1.84
N ALA A 2 -3.70 0.45 -0.82
CA ALA A 2 -3.32 -0.87 -0.30
C ALA A 2 -3.21 -1.97 -1.38
N PHE A 3 -4.19 -2.06 -2.29
CA PHE A 3 -4.15 -3.00 -3.42
C PHE A 3 -2.95 -2.78 -4.35
N LEU A 4 -2.67 -1.53 -4.71
CA LEU A 4 -1.53 -1.22 -5.58
C LEU A 4 -0.20 -1.57 -4.90
N ILE A 5 -0.03 -1.22 -3.62
CA ILE A 5 1.18 -1.60 -2.87
C ILE A 5 1.30 -3.12 -2.83
N ALA A 6 0.22 -3.85 -2.55
CA ALA A 6 0.26 -5.31 -2.51
C ALA A 6 0.69 -5.93 -3.85
N ILE A 7 0.07 -5.51 -4.96
CA ILE A 7 0.33 -6.12 -6.28
C ILE A 7 1.72 -5.72 -6.83
N THR A 8 2.20 -4.51 -6.56
CA THR A 8 3.52 -4.06 -7.06
C THR A 8 4.68 -4.57 -6.19
N SER A 9 4.44 -4.81 -4.90
CA SER A 9 5.49 -5.20 -3.95
C SER A 9 5.66 -6.71 -3.83
N ALA A 10 4.63 -7.49 -4.15
CA ALA A 10 4.54 -8.93 -3.86
C ALA A 10 4.87 -9.28 -2.40
N ARG A 11 4.60 -8.36 -1.46
CA ARG A 11 4.88 -8.53 -0.03
C ARG A 11 3.76 -9.25 0.68
N ARG A 12 4.09 -9.98 1.74
CA ARG A 12 3.08 -10.60 2.60
C ARG A 12 2.26 -9.54 3.31
N ILE A 13 1.01 -9.87 3.60
CA ILE A 13 0.09 -8.96 4.30
C ILE A 13 0.63 -8.52 5.66
N SER A 14 1.34 -9.41 6.37
CA SER A 14 1.97 -9.06 7.64
C SER A 14 3.06 -7.99 7.48
N GLU A 15 3.80 -7.98 6.37
CA GLU A 15 4.78 -6.94 6.06
C GLU A 15 4.07 -5.63 5.70
N LEU A 16 2.99 -5.68 4.92
CA LEU A 16 2.19 -4.50 4.60
C LEU A 16 1.57 -3.85 5.84
N ALA A 17 1.17 -4.65 6.83
CA ALA A 17 0.55 -4.18 8.07
C ALA A 17 1.53 -3.45 8.99
N VAL A 18 2.85 -3.61 8.81
CA VAL A 18 3.87 -2.96 9.66
C VAL A 18 4.56 -1.78 8.98
N LEU A 19 4.15 -1.43 7.77
CA LEU A 19 4.62 -0.20 7.13
C LEU A 19 4.22 1.03 7.97
N SER A 20 5.07 2.04 7.95
CA SER A 20 4.94 3.26 8.75
C SER A 20 5.06 4.51 7.87
N VAL A 21 4.43 5.62 8.28
CA VAL A 21 4.57 6.95 7.67
C VAL A 21 5.73 7.75 8.24
N ARG A 22 6.44 7.23 9.24
CA ARG A 22 7.59 7.89 9.83
C ARG A 22 8.61 8.27 8.76
N LYS A 23 9.21 9.47 8.90
CA LYS A 23 10.10 10.04 7.88
C LYS A 23 11.34 9.18 7.59
N ASP A 24 11.80 8.40 8.57
CA ASP A 24 12.93 7.46 8.43
C ASP A 24 12.54 6.14 7.74
N LEU A 25 11.24 5.82 7.71
CA LEU A 25 10.69 4.56 7.17
C LEU A 25 9.86 4.74 5.89
N CYS A 26 9.38 5.94 5.59
CA CYS A 26 8.62 6.28 4.38
C CYS A 26 9.26 7.50 3.71
N ILE A 27 10.15 7.22 2.77
CA ILE A 27 11.01 8.23 2.15
C ILE A 27 10.53 8.48 0.72
N PHE A 28 10.17 9.72 0.43
CA PHE A 28 9.81 10.15 -0.92
C PHE A 28 11.04 10.71 -1.63
N HIS A 29 11.40 10.11 -2.75
CA HIS A 29 12.38 10.64 -3.69
C HIS A 29 11.67 11.20 -4.93
N HIS A 30 12.43 11.83 -5.82
CA HIS A 30 11.87 12.36 -7.06
C HIS A 30 11.30 11.25 -7.98
N ASP A 31 11.94 10.10 -8.01
CA ASP A 31 11.71 8.99 -8.94
C ASP A 31 11.10 7.74 -8.29
N ARG A 32 10.95 7.74 -6.96
CA ARG A 32 10.49 6.57 -6.20
C ARG A 32 10.00 6.92 -4.81
N VAL A 33 9.32 5.96 -4.18
CA VAL A 33 9.10 5.91 -2.74
C VAL A 33 9.82 4.71 -2.18
N VAL A 34 10.54 4.89 -1.08
CA VAL A 34 11.17 3.82 -0.32
C VAL A 34 10.39 3.62 0.97
N LEU A 35 9.88 2.41 1.17
CA LEU A 35 9.18 2.00 2.37
C LEU A 35 10.02 0.95 3.10
N ARG A 36 10.21 1.14 4.40
CA ARG A 36 10.95 0.24 5.28
C ARG A 36 10.03 -0.31 6.35
N THR A 37 10.24 -1.56 6.72
CA THR A 37 9.57 -2.14 7.89
C THR A 37 10.26 -1.65 9.16
N ASP A 38 9.48 -1.44 10.22
CA ASP A 38 10.02 -1.16 11.55
C ASP A 38 10.93 -2.32 12.00
N LEU A 39 12.09 -2.01 12.60
CA LEU A 39 13.05 -3.01 13.06
C LEU A 39 12.50 -3.93 14.17
N THR A 40 11.44 -3.50 14.86
CA THR A 40 10.71 -4.32 15.84
C THR A 40 9.89 -5.44 15.18
N PHE A 41 9.61 -5.35 13.87
CA PHE A 41 8.93 -6.41 13.15
C PHE A 41 9.88 -7.56 12.85
N MET A 42 9.49 -8.77 13.27
CA MET A 42 10.23 -10.00 12.98
C MET A 42 9.63 -10.70 11.75
N PRO A 43 10.31 -10.68 10.59
CA PRO A 43 9.83 -11.42 9.41
C PRO A 43 9.89 -12.93 9.68
N LYS A 44 9.02 -13.69 9.00
CA LYS A 44 8.97 -15.15 9.13
C LYS A 44 10.32 -15.81 8.85
N VAL A 45 11.07 -15.28 7.87
CA VAL A 45 12.46 -15.66 7.63
C VAL A 45 13.32 -14.59 8.27
N ASN A 46 13.85 -14.90 9.46
CA ASN A 46 14.46 -13.91 10.32
C ASN A 46 15.96 -13.70 10.02
N SER A 47 16.29 -13.29 8.78
CA SER A 47 17.66 -12.95 8.38
C SER A 47 17.87 -11.45 8.25
N VAL A 48 19.14 -11.00 8.34
CA VAL A 48 19.52 -9.59 8.15
C VAL A 48 19.00 -9.05 6.82
N PHE A 49 19.12 -9.85 5.75
CA PHE A 49 18.60 -9.51 4.44
C PHE A 49 17.10 -9.19 4.46
N HIS A 50 16.27 -10.06 5.04
CA HIS A 50 14.82 -9.87 5.07
C HIS A 50 14.39 -8.73 6.00
N ARG A 51 15.13 -8.46 7.09
CA ARG A 51 14.86 -7.32 7.98
C ARG A 51 15.21 -5.98 7.34
N ALA A 52 16.29 -5.93 6.58
CA ALA A 52 16.78 -4.72 5.92
C ALA A 52 16.17 -4.51 4.53
N GLN A 53 15.30 -5.42 4.07
CA GLN A 53 14.79 -5.38 2.72
C GLN A 53 13.83 -4.21 2.54
N GLU A 54 14.26 -3.23 1.74
CA GLU A 54 13.42 -2.09 1.41
C GLU A 54 12.35 -2.47 0.38
N LEU A 55 11.20 -1.82 0.49
CA LEU A 55 10.18 -1.82 -0.54
C LEU A 55 10.33 -0.56 -1.38
N ILE A 56 10.88 -0.72 -2.58
CA ILE A 56 11.08 0.37 -3.54
C ILE A 56 9.88 0.40 -4.50
N LEU A 57 9.18 1.53 -4.53
CA LEU A 57 8.03 1.77 -5.40
C LEU A 57 8.42 2.86 -6.42
N PRO A 58 8.81 2.49 -7.66
CA PRO A 58 9.22 3.46 -8.67
C PRO A 58 8.03 4.31 -9.15
N THR A 59 8.32 5.52 -9.62
CA THR A 59 7.35 6.32 -10.37
C THR A 59 7.11 5.70 -11.75
N PHE A 60 5.85 5.66 -12.19
CA PHE A 60 5.46 4.98 -13.43
C PHE A 60 5.43 5.93 -14.64
N CYS A 61 5.02 7.19 -14.47
CA CYS A 61 4.84 8.15 -15.57
C CYS A 61 5.27 9.57 -15.16
N TRP A 62 6.57 9.78 -15.00
CA TRP A 62 7.11 11.06 -14.54
C TRP A 62 6.93 12.20 -15.56
N ARG A 63 7.17 11.92 -16.85
CA ARG A 63 6.91 12.83 -17.98
C ARG A 63 5.68 12.32 -18.71
N GLN A 64 4.57 13.06 -18.58
CA GLN A 64 3.31 12.74 -19.24
C GLN A 64 3.32 13.30 -20.67
N THR A 65 4.08 12.64 -21.53
CA THR A 65 4.25 13.00 -22.94
C THR A 65 3.14 12.42 -23.84
N HIS A 66 2.59 11.26 -23.48
CA HIS A 66 1.59 10.56 -24.29
C HIS A 66 0.23 10.44 -23.60
N ARG A 67 -0.87 10.39 -24.36
CA ARG A 67 -2.25 10.31 -23.83
C ARG A 67 -2.47 9.14 -22.86
N HIS A 68 -1.84 7.99 -23.13
CA HIS A 68 -1.91 6.83 -22.24
C HIS A 68 -1.17 7.04 -20.92
N GLU A 69 -0.08 7.81 -20.90
CA GLU A 69 0.67 8.12 -19.68
C GLU A 69 -0.16 8.95 -18.71
N PHE A 70 -1.02 9.85 -19.21
CA PHE A 70 -2.00 10.55 -18.36
C PHE A 70 -2.97 9.58 -17.68
N GLN A 71 -3.40 8.54 -18.39
CA GLN A 71 -4.29 7.52 -17.82
C GLN A 71 -3.55 6.63 -16.81
N TRP A 72 -2.33 6.20 -17.14
CA TRP A 72 -1.52 5.32 -16.29
C TRP A 72 -0.90 6.04 -15.10
N ASN A 73 -0.75 7.36 -15.14
CA ASN A 73 -0.35 8.16 -13.99
C ASN A 73 -1.33 8.02 -12.80
N LYS A 74 -2.57 7.56 -13.03
CA LYS A 74 -3.49 7.16 -11.94
C LYS A 74 -3.00 5.93 -11.15
N LEU A 75 -2.09 5.15 -11.73
CA LEU A 75 -1.44 4.00 -11.11
C LEU A 75 -0.07 4.37 -10.52
N ASP A 76 0.38 5.62 -10.66
CA ASP A 76 1.66 6.07 -10.11
C ASP A 76 1.64 5.97 -8.58
N MET A 77 2.55 5.15 -8.06
CA MET A 77 2.59 4.81 -6.64
C MET A 77 2.97 6.01 -5.78
N ARG A 78 3.91 6.84 -6.24
CA ARG A 78 4.35 8.02 -5.52
C ARG A 78 3.20 9.01 -5.36
N ARG A 79 2.54 9.36 -6.47
CA ARG A 79 1.37 10.25 -6.49
C ARG A 79 0.24 9.69 -5.64
N THR A 80 -0.09 8.43 -5.84
CA THR A 80 -1.19 7.76 -5.12
C THR A 80 -0.95 7.74 -3.61
N LEU A 81 0.30 7.49 -3.19
CA LEU A 81 0.65 7.48 -1.78
C LEU A 81 0.65 8.88 -1.18
N CYS A 82 1.18 9.89 -1.90
CA CYS A 82 1.15 11.28 -1.47
C CYS A 82 -0.29 11.74 -1.20
N ILE A 83 -1.19 11.55 -2.17
CA ILE A 83 -2.61 11.89 -2.04
C ILE A 83 -3.23 11.17 -0.84
N TYR A 84 -2.93 9.88 -0.65
CA TYR A 84 -3.46 9.14 0.49
C TYR A 84 -2.97 9.68 1.83
N LEU A 85 -1.69 10.02 1.95
CA LEU A 85 -1.13 10.60 3.16
C LEU A 85 -1.75 11.97 3.45
N ASP A 86 -1.89 12.82 2.44
CA ASP A 86 -2.52 14.14 2.57
C ASP A 86 -3.98 14.03 3.02
N GLN A 87 -4.75 13.14 2.40
CA GLN A 87 -6.17 12.93 2.73
C GLN A 87 -6.38 12.29 4.11
N THR A 88 -5.43 11.46 4.55
CA THR A 88 -5.52 10.82 5.87
C THR A 88 -4.91 11.66 6.99
N ALA A 89 -4.12 12.69 6.67
CA ALA A 89 -3.43 13.52 7.65
C ALA A 89 -4.38 14.16 8.68
N LEU A 90 -5.58 14.55 8.24
CA LEU A 90 -6.59 15.23 9.08
C LEU A 90 -7.08 14.40 10.27
N PHE A 91 -7.02 13.07 10.18
CA PHE A 91 -7.54 12.18 11.22
C PHE A 91 -6.55 11.08 11.63
N ARG A 92 -5.30 11.16 11.16
CA ARG A 92 -4.27 10.16 11.46
C ARG A 92 -3.66 10.45 12.83
N LYS A 93 -3.83 9.52 13.77
CA LYS A 93 -3.17 9.55 15.09
C LYS A 93 -2.11 8.47 15.30
N THR A 94 -1.92 7.59 14.31
CA THR A 94 -0.93 6.50 14.33
C THR A 94 0.08 6.66 13.22
N GLU A 95 1.29 6.17 13.48
CA GLU A 95 2.36 6.12 12.49
C GLU A 95 2.18 4.98 11.48
N SER A 96 1.24 4.05 11.67
CA SER A 96 1.03 2.98 10.68
C SER A 96 0.61 3.54 9.32
N LEU A 97 1.20 3.06 8.23
CA LEU A 97 0.91 3.52 6.87
C LEU A 97 -0.59 3.51 6.58
N PHE A 98 -1.25 2.38 6.82
CA PHE A 98 -2.68 2.23 6.60
C PHE A 98 -3.49 2.48 7.88
N VAL A 99 -4.49 3.36 7.76
CA VAL A 99 -5.42 3.71 8.84
C VAL A 99 -6.85 3.36 8.48
N LEU A 100 -7.65 3.02 9.50
CA LEU A 100 -9.10 2.92 9.36
C LEU A 100 -9.71 4.32 9.20
N PHE A 101 -10.73 4.41 8.37
CA PHE A 101 -11.47 5.66 8.09
C PHE A 101 -12.93 5.62 8.58
N GLN A 102 -13.34 4.57 9.29
CA GLN A 102 -14.71 4.44 9.77
C GLN A 102 -14.94 5.36 11.00
N PRO A 103 -16.10 6.05 11.11
CA PRO A 103 -16.34 7.08 12.13
C PRO A 103 -16.14 6.62 13.58
N ASN A 104 -16.39 5.34 13.87
CA ASN A 104 -16.35 4.78 15.23
C ASN A 104 -15.07 3.97 15.53
N THR A 105 -14.18 3.81 14.55
CA THR A 105 -12.89 3.10 14.69
C THR A 105 -11.73 3.88 14.09
N GLN A 106 -11.95 5.18 13.83
CA GLN A 106 -10.90 6.12 13.51
C GLN A 106 -9.75 5.95 14.52
N ASP A 107 -8.53 6.11 14.04
CA ASP A 107 -7.29 6.11 14.83
C ASP A 107 -6.62 4.75 15.07
N ARG A 108 -7.26 3.63 14.73
CA ARG A 108 -6.62 2.31 14.89
C ARG A 108 -5.77 1.93 13.68
N LYS A 109 -4.57 1.41 13.98
CA LYS A 109 -3.71 0.69 13.03
C LYS A 109 -4.54 -0.38 12.33
N LEU A 110 -4.41 -0.44 11.02
CA LEU A 110 -5.15 -1.41 10.23
C LEU A 110 -4.54 -2.81 10.43
N SER A 111 -5.36 -3.78 10.82
CA SER A 111 -4.90 -5.16 11.05
C SER A 111 -4.60 -5.88 9.74
N SER A 112 -3.69 -6.86 9.77
CA SER A 112 -3.42 -7.75 8.63
C SER A 112 -4.70 -8.38 8.07
N SER A 113 -5.62 -8.80 8.95
CA SER A 113 -6.92 -9.35 8.55
C SER A 113 -7.79 -8.35 7.78
N THR A 114 -7.74 -7.08 8.15
CA THR A 114 -8.50 -6.03 7.45
C THR A 114 -7.88 -5.70 6.10
N ILE A 115 -6.54 -5.64 6.01
CA ILE A 115 -5.84 -5.51 4.72
C ILE A 115 -6.29 -6.63 3.79
N GLY A 116 -6.25 -7.88 4.27
CA GLY A 116 -6.67 -9.03 3.47
C GLY A 116 -8.13 -8.94 3.01
N LYS A 117 -9.05 -8.50 3.88
CA LYS A 117 -10.45 -8.23 3.49
C LYS A 117 -10.54 -7.17 2.39
N TRP A 118 -9.80 -6.08 2.50
CA TRP A 118 -9.79 -5.01 1.50
C TRP A 118 -9.22 -5.47 0.16
N LEU A 119 -8.15 -6.27 0.16
CA LEU A 119 -7.57 -6.82 -1.07
C LEU A 119 -8.58 -7.73 -1.78
N LYS A 120 -9.22 -8.64 -1.05
CA LYS A 120 -10.28 -9.51 -1.61
C LYS A 120 -11.44 -8.72 -2.18
N ALA A 121 -11.92 -7.72 -1.46
CA ALA A 121 -13.00 -6.85 -1.92
C ALA A 121 -12.60 -6.04 -3.16
N ALA A 122 -11.36 -5.56 -3.24
CA ALA A 122 -10.85 -4.86 -4.41
C ALA A 122 -10.80 -5.76 -5.65
N ILE A 123 -10.32 -7.01 -5.50
CA ILE A 123 -10.31 -7.99 -6.58
C ILE A 123 -11.74 -8.31 -7.02
N ALA A 124 -12.64 -8.63 -6.10
CA ALA A 124 -14.05 -8.93 -6.42
C ALA A 124 -14.70 -7.78 -7.22
N LYS A 125 -14.57 -6.55 -6.75
CA LYS A 125 -15.08 -5.36 -7.44
C LYS A 125 -14.49 -5.17 -8.84
N ALA A 126 -13.21 -5.50 -9.03
CA ALA A 126 -12.59 -5.40 -10.36
C ALA A 126 -13.23 -6.38 -11.36
N TYR A 127 -13.49 -7.62 -10.94
CA TYR A 127 -14.18 -8.61 -11.79
C TYR A 127 -15.64 -8.24 -12.04
N GLU A 128 -16.36 -7.81 -11.00
CA GLU A 128 -17.75 -7.34 -11.10
C GLU A 128 -17.86 -6.15 -12.08
N SER A 129 -16.92 -5.21 -12.05
CA SER A 129 -16.88 -4.07 -12.98
C SER A 129 -16.70 -4.46 -14.45
N LYS A 130 -16.25 -5.68 -14.70
CA LYS A 130 -16.08 -6.27 -16.03
C LYS A 130 -17.16 -7.29 -16.37
N SER A 131 -18.19 -7.42 -15.53
CA SER A 131 -19.23 -8.45 -15.64
C SER A 131 -18.65 -9.87 -15.72
N LEU A 132 -17.49 -10.09 -15.08
CA LEU A 132 -16.84 -11.40 -15.00
C LEU A 132 -17.14 -12.07 -13.66
N PRO A 133 -17.21 -13.41 -13.61
CA PRO A 133 -17.40 -14.13 -12.36
C PRO A 133 -16.20 -13.90 -11.43
N VAL A 134 -16.47 -13.63 -10.16
CA VAL A 134 -15.43 -13.49 -9.14
C VAL A 134 -14.73 -14.84 -8.95
N PRO A 135 -13.38 -14.89 -8.98
CA PRO A 135 -12.64 -16.12 -8.77
C PRO A 135 -12.99 -16.79 -7.44
N ARG A 136 -13.12 -18.13 -7.45
CA ARG A 136 -13.30 -18.92 -6.22
C ARG A 136 -11.95 -19.06 -5.51
N GLY A 137 -11.99 -19.07 -4.17
CA GLY A 137 -10.80 -19.36 -3.36
C GLY A 137 -9.81 -18.20 -3.22
N ILE A 138 -10.24 -16.93 -3.39
CA ILE A 138 -9.36 -15.78 -3.13
C ILE A 138 -8.99 -15.77 -1.63
N THR A 139 -7.73 -16.12 -1.36
CA THR A 139 -7.12 -16.06 -0.03
C THR A 139 -6.20 -14.86 0.06
N ALA A 140 -5.94 -14.42 1.30
CA ALA A 140 -5.15 -13.24 1.64
C ALA A 140 -4.09 -13.66 2.65
#